data_AF-A0A969D1E3-F1
#
_entry.id   AF-A0A969D1E3-F1
#
_cell.length_a   1.000
_cell.length_b   1.000
_cell.length_c   1.000
_cell.angle_alpha   90.00
_cell.angle_beta   90.00
_cell.angle_gamma   90.00
#
_symmetry.space_group_name_H-M   'P 1'
#
loop_
_entity.id
_entity.type
_entity.pdbx_description
1 polymer ?
#
loop_
_entity_poly.entity_id
_entity_poly.type
_entity_poly.pdbx_seq_one_letter_code
_entity_poly.pdbx_strand_id
1 'polypeptide(L)'
;MLPLLSLLFLLACGRGPKIVQSDFAAFTDQISAFTSGVVASNSTIKVRLAKNHPAAEVGKSLEEKPFRFIPSLEGSTTWEDERTVVFTPKQRLKNDQIYQATFLLGELLEVEADKREFNFSFQTLPQNYELRLAGMEVFDPKDLSRVRLSGVVLTADYTDEEDIEKMLSAEQPGQTLRLSWQHRPGKNE
;
A
#
# COMPACT_ATOMS: atom_id res chain seq x y z
N MET A 1 -49.36 11.93 18.57
CA MET A 1 -48.40 11.38 17.60
C MET A 1 -47.01 11.78 18.06
N LEU A 2 -46.28 10.84 18.66
CA LEU A 2 -44.88 11.00 19.09
C LEU A 2 -44.04 10.12 18.15
N PRO A 3 -43.08 10.63 17.36
CA PRO A 3 -42.16 9.75 16.67
C PRO A 3 -41.05 9.34 17.64
N LEU A 4 -41.01 8.04 17.92
CA LEU A 4 -39.97 7.36 18.67
C LEU A 4 -38.71 7.28 17.79
N LEU A 5 -37.88 8.32 17.81
CA LEU A 5 -36.57 8.30 17.18
C LEU A 5 -35.60 7.54 18.09
N SER A 6 -35.57 6.21 17.96
CA SER A 6 -34.65 5.36 18.72
C SER A 6 -33.28 5.35 18.04
N LEU A 7 -32.32 5.90 18.78
CA LEU A 7 -30.92 6.09 18.49
C LEU A 7 -30.18 4.74 18.46
N LEU A 8 -29.99 4.14 17.28
CA LEU A 8 -29.01 3.06 17.08
C LEU A 8 -27.61 3.68 16.92
N PHE A 9 -26.98 4.06 18.03
CA PHE A 9 -25.55 4.41 18.05
C PHE A 9 -24.75 3.33 18.79
N LEU A 10 -23.84 2.72 18.04
CA LEU A 10 -22.52 2.23 18.45
C LEU A 10 -22.44 0.95 19.30
N LEU A 11 -22.32 -0.17 18.61
CA LEU A 11 -21.47 -1.30 19.02
C LEU A 11 -20.47 -1.62 17.90
N ALA A 12 -19.65 -0.64 17.53
CA ALA A 12 -18.42 -0.91 16.77
C ALA A 12 -17.30 -1.24 17.77
N CYS A 13 -17.30 -2.47 18.27
CA CYS A 13 -16.22 -2.99 19.10
C CYS A 13 -15.01 -3.28 18.18
N GLY A 14 -14.22 -2.26 17.88
CA GLY A 14 -13.03 -2.36 17.03
C GLY A 14 -11.88 -3.03 17.78
N ARG A 15 -11.71 -4.34 17.63
CA ARG A 15 -10.39 -4.96 17.85
C ARG A 15 -9.52 -4.55 16.66
N GLY A 16 -8.45 -3.79 16.91
CA GLY A 16 -7.48 -3.44 15.89
C GLY A 16 -6.93 -4.67 15.15
N PRO A 17 -6.44 -4.52 13.92
CA PRO A 17 -5.94 -5.64 13.12
C PRO A 17 -4.83 -6.36 13.90
N LYS A 18 -5.05 -7.65 14.18
CA LYS A 18 -4.06 -8.49 14.87
C LYS A 18 -2.94 -8.85 13.89
N ILE A 19 -1.70 -8.81 14.33
CA ILE A 19 -0.60 -9.43 13.58
C ILE A 19 -0.75 -10.94 13.71
N VAL A 20 -0.80 -11.63 12.58
CA VAL A 20 -0.83 -13.09 12.49
C VAL A 20 0.42 -13.54 11.74
N GLN A 21 1.12 -14.52 12.30
CA GLN A 21 2.33 -15.08 11.73
C GLN A 21 2.40 -16.57 12.09
N SER A 22 2.37 -17.45 11.08
CA SER A 22 2.72 -18.86 11.24
C SER A 22 4.20 -18.96 11.65
N ASP A 23 4.54 -19.99 12.42
CA ASP A 23 5.95 -20.29 12.70
C ASP A 23 6.66 -20.70 11.41
N PHE A 24 7.42 -19.79 10.82
CA PHE A 24 8.09 -20.01 9.54
C PHE A 24 9.04 -21.21 9.58
N ALA A 25 9.64 -21.52 10.73
CA ALA A 25 10.54 -22.66 10.86
C ALA A 25 9.85 -23.99 10.47
N ALA A 26 8.56 -24.13 10.80
CA ALA A 26 7.75 -25.31 10.49
C ALA A 26 7.38 -25.44 8.99
N PHE A 27 7.59 -24.39 8.19
CA PHE A 27 7.22 -24.31 6.78
C PHE A 27 8.42 -24.24 5.82
N THR A 28 9.66 -24.32 6.32
CA THR A 28 10.88 -24.16 5.51
C THR A 28 11.01 -25.15 4.34
N ASP A 29 10.41 -26.33 4.47
CA ASP A 29 10.36 -27.34 3.40
C ASP A 29 9.39 -26.98 2.26
N GLN A 30 8.44 -26.08 2.51
CA GLN A 30 7.40 -25.67 1.56
C GLN A 30 7.58 -24.23 1.07
N ILE A 31 8.02 -23.32 1.94
CA ILE A 31 8.11 -21.88 1.68
C ILE A 31 9.53 -21.41 2.00
N SER A 32 10.10 -20.64 1.07
CA SER A 32 11.44 -20.05 1.20
C SER A 32 11.41 -18.54 1.46
N ALA A 33 10.35 -17.84 1.03
CA ALA A 33 10.17 -16.42 1.28
C ALA A 33 8.69 -16.01 1.11
N PHE A 34 8.31 -14.89 1.72
CA PHE A 34 6.99 -14.30 1.61
C PHE A 34 7.08 -12.78 1.88
N THR A 35 6.10 -12.03 1.39
CA THR A 35 6.01 -10.59 1.68
C THR A 35 5.85 -10.35 3.18
N SER A 36 6.70 -9.50 3.75
CA SER A 36 6.67 -9.17 5.18
C SER A 36 7.16 -7.75 5.42
N GLY A 37 6.92 -7.22 6.62
CA GLY A 37 7.35 -5.88 7.00
C GLY A 37 6.49 -4.79 6.37
N VAL A 38 7.14 -3.66 6.06
CA VAL A 38 6.48 -2.46 5.52
C VAL A 38 6.67 -2.40 4.00
N VAL A 39 5.57 -2.22 3.26
CA VAL A 39 5.55 -2.20 1.79
C VAL A 39 4.86 -0.94 1.26
N ALA A 40 5.17 -0.52 0.03
CA ALA A 40 4.46 0.57 -0.63
C ALA A 40 3.03 0.17 -1.01
N SER A 41 2.14 1.16 -1.15
CA SER A 41 0.73 0.98 -1.53
C SER A 41 0.53 0.29 -2.88
N ASN A 42 1.50 0.38 -3.80
CA ASN A 42 1.46 -0.28 -5.10
C ASN A 42 2.14 -1.66 -5.13
N SER A 43 2.53 -2.20 -3.97
CA SER A 43 3.26 -3.47 -3.91
C SER A 43 2.37 -4.66 -4.26
N THR A 44 2.96 -5.66 -4.89
CA THR A 44 2.38 -6.99 -5.03
C THR A 44 2.71 -7.85 -3.80
N ILE A 45 1.89 -8.87 -3.55
CA ILE A 45 2.06 -9.77 -2.41
C ILE A 45 2.53 -11.11 -2.95
N LYS A 46 3.62 -11.64 -2.38
CA LYS A 46 4.31 -12.81 -2.93
C LYS A 46 4.51 -13.89 -1.88
N VAL A 47 4.44 -15.14 -2.33
CA VAL A 47 4.94 -16.31 -1.61
C VAL A 47 5.82 -17.11 -2.56
N ARG A 48 7.04 -17.41 -2.12
CA ARG A 48 8.01 -18.22 -2.85
C ARG A 48 8.12 -19.59 -2.23
N LEU A 49 7.74 -20.61 -2.98
CA LEU A 49 7.88 -22.01 -2.60
C LEU A 49 9.34 -22.43 -2.50
N ALA A 50 9.62 -23.43 -1.66
CA ALA A 50 10.95 -24.00 -1.46
C ALA A 50 11.45 -24.80 -2.67
N LYS A 51 10.54 -25.34 -3.48
CA LYS A 51 10.81 -26.15 -4.68
C LYS A 51 9.96 -25.66 -5.85
N ASN A 52 10.38 -25.99 -7.06
CA ASN A 52 9.62 -25.66 -8.27
C ASN A 52 8.29 -26.41 -8.27
N HIS A 53 7.23 -25.74 -8.71
CA HIS A 53 5.93 -26.33 -8.88
C HIS A 53 5.77 -26.82 -10.33
N PRO A 54 5.52 -28.11 -10.57
CA PRO A 54 5.56 -28.69 -11.92
C PRO A 54 4.48 -28.15 -12.87
N ALA A 55 3.35 -27.67 -12.33
CA ALA A 55 2.28 -27.04 -13.11
C ALA A 55 2.34 -25.50 -13.10
N ALA A 56 3.48 -24.90 -12.73
CA ALA A 56 3.63 -23.45 -12.80
C ALA A 56 3.66 -22.96 -14.25
N GLU A 57 2.68 -22.11 -14.62
CA GLU A 57 2.61 -21.46 -15.93
C GLU A 57 2.91 -19.96 -15.78
N VAL A 58 4.16 -19.58 -16.04
CA VAL A 58 4.66 -18.22 -15.85
C VAL A 58 3.85 -17.20 -16.66
N GLY A 59 3.42 -16.14 -15.98
CA GLY A 59 2.67 -15.03 -16.58
C GLY A 59 1.19 -15.30 -16.82
N LYS A 60 0.69 -16.52 -16.57
CA LYS A 60 -0.74 -16.82 -16.62
C LYS A 60 -1.38 -16.68 -15.25
N SER A 61 -2.66 -16.25 -15.27
CA SER A 61 -3.47 -16.20 -14.06
C SER A 61 -3.75 -17.62 -13.57
N LEU A 62 -3.65 -17.83 -12.27
CA LEU A 62 -4.12 -19.05 -11.63
C LEU A 62 -5.64 -19.04 -11.61
N GLU A 63 -6.25 -20.20 -11.83
CA GLU A 63 -7.69 -20.39 -11.61
C GLU A 63 -7.98 -20.50 -10.11
N GLU A 64 -7.06 -21.12 -9.37
CA GLU A 64 -7.07 -21.17 -7.92
C GLU A 64 -6.87 -19.77 -7.32
N LYS A 65 -7.46 -19.55 -6.14
CA LYS A 65 -7.30 -18.32 -5.36
C LYS A 65 -6.52 -18.61 -4.08
N PRO A 66 -5.20 -18.82 -4.17
CA PRO A 66 -4.40 -19.27 -3.02
C PRO A 66 -4.19 -18.17 -1.97
N PHE A 67 -4.63 -16.92 -2.21
CA PHE A 67 -4.54 -15.84 -1.25
C PHE A 67 -5.90 -15.43 -0.69
N ARG A 68 -5.97 -15.25 0.63
CA ARG A 68 -7.05 -14.55 1.32
C ARG A 68 -6.48 -13.42 2.15
N PHE A 69 -7.21 -12.31 2.23
CA PHE A 69 -6.76 -11.11 2.94
C PHE A 69 -7.80 -10.58 3.92
N ILE A 70 -7.32 -10.03 5.05
CA ILE A 70 -8.11 -9.23 5.98
C ILE A 70 -7.34 -7.92 6.27
N PRO A 71 -7.86 -6.73 5.91
CA PRO A 71 -9.08 -6.50 5.11
C PRO A 71 -9.03 -7.16 3.72
N SER A 72 -10.19 -7.40 3.11
CA SER A 72 -10.29 -8.07 1.81
C SER A 72 -9.66 -7.23 0.69
N LEU A 73 -8.96 -7.90 -0.22
CA LEU A 73 -8.37 -7.30 -1.43
C LEU A 73 -8.93 -8.00 -2.68
N GLU A 74 -9.31 -7.19 -3.67
CA GLU A 74 -9.55 -7.67 -5.04
C GLU A 74 -8.24 -7.67 -5.82
N GLY A 75 -8.03 -8.65 -6.69
CA GLY A 75 -6.82 -8.75 -7.50
C GLY A 75 -6.76 -10.03 -8.33
N SER A 76 -5.63 -10.23 -9.00
CA SER A 76 -5.32 -11.44 -9.75
C SER A 76 -4.10 -12.14 -9.16
N THR A 77 -4.00 -13.45 -9.36
CA THR A 77 -2.85 -14.25 -8.91
C THR A 77 -2.17 -14.86 -10.13
N THR A 78 -0.86 -14.76 -10.23
CA THR A 78 -0.06 -15.34 -11.32
C THR A 78 1.16 -16.06 -10.78
N TRP A 79 1.75 -16.94 -11.60
CA TRP A 79 3.12 -17.39 -11.40
C TRP A 79 4.08 -16.35 -11.97
N GLU A 80 4.97 -15.80 -11.15
CA GLU A 80 6.07 -14.94 -11.60
C GLU A 80 7.25 -15.77 -12.11
N ASP A 81 7.50 -16.91 -11.46
CA ASP A 81 8.43 -17.95 -11.89
C ASP A 81 7.92 -19.32 -11.42
N GLU A 82 8.69 -20.39 -11.63
CA GLU A 82 8.31 -21.76 -11.24
C GLU A 82 8.12 -21.96 -9.72
N ARG A 83 8.43 -20.96 -8.89
CA ARG A 83 8.39 -21.04 -7.43
C ARG A 83 7.56 -19.93 -6.80
N THR A 84 7.24 -18.85 -7.51
CA THR A 84 6.76 -17.62 -6.90
C THR A 84 5.35 -17.34 -7.38
N VAL A 85 4.41 -17.40 -6.44
CA VAL A 85 3.03 -17.00 -6.65
C VAL A 85 2.89 -15.55 -6.23
N VAL A 86 2.32 -14.73 -7.11
CA VAL A 86 2.19 -13.29 -6.94
C VAL A 86 0.73 -12.89 -7.02
N PHE A 87 0.23 -12.24 -5.98
CA PHE A 87 -1.04 -11.54 -5.96
C PHE A 87 -0.82 -10.08 -6.31
N THR A 88 -1.51 -9.61 -7.35
CA THR A 88 -1.52 -8.21 -7.79
C THR A 88 -2.86 -7.57 -7.40
N PRO A 89 -2.87 -6.67 -6.41
CA PRO A 89 -4.07 -5.92 -6.05
C PRO A 89 -4.62 -5.13 -7.24
N LYS A 90 -5.94 -5.14 -7.42
CA LYS A 90 -6.64 -4.38 -8.47
C LYS A 90 -6.63 -2.87 -8.20
N GLN A 91 -6.57 -2.49 -6.93
CA GLN A 91 -6.42 -1.11 -6.47
C GLN A 91 -5.21 -1.02 -5.56
N ARG A 92 -4.67 0.20 -5.41
CA ARG A 92 -3.62 0.48 -4.43
C ARG A 92 -4.08 0.04 -3.04
N LEU A 93 -3.15 -0.55 -2.29
CA LEU A 93 -3.35 -0.87 -0.90
C LEU A 93 -3.54 0.43 -0.11
N LYS A 94 -4.42 0.43 0.88
CA LYS A 94 -4.63 1.60 1.73
C LYS A 94 -3.35 1.85 2.53
N ASN A 95 -2.83 3.07 2.55
CA ASN A 95 -1.69 3.45 3.41
C ASN A 95 -2.02 3.29 4.90
N ASP A 96 -0.98 3.08 5.72
CA ASP A 96 -1.08 2.83 7.16
C ASP A 96 -2.07 1.71 7.54
N GLN A 97 -2.05 0.61 6.77
CA GLN A 97 -2.95 -0.52 6.96
C GLN A 97 -2.15 -1.80 7.13
N ILE A 98 -2.46 -2.51 8.21
CA ILE A 98 -2.01 -3.88 8.42
C ILE A 98 -2.96 -4.82 7.66
N TYR A 99 -2.39 -5.69 6.83
CA TYR A 99 -3.09 -6.76 6.14
C TYR A 99 -2.63 -8.11 6.69
N GLN A 100 -3.60 -8.95 7.06
CA GLN A 100 -3.39 -10.37 7.33
C GLN A 100 -3.58 -11.12 6.02
N ALA A 101 -2.61 -11.94 5.65
CA ALA A 101 -2.65 -12.79 4.48
C ALA A 101 -2.67 -14.26 4.92
N THR A 102 -3.58 -15.05 4.35
CA THR A 102 -3.55 -16.51 4.40
C THR A 102 -3.22 -17.04 3.02
N PHE A 103 -2.11 -17.77 2.92
CA PHE A 103 -1.74 -18.50 1.73
C PHE A 103 -2.18 -19.96 1.86
N LEU A 104 -3.03 -20.42 0.95
CA LEU A 104 -3.60 -21.76 0.95
C LEU A 104 -2.64 -22.74 0.25
N LEU A 105 -1.62 -23.20 0.96
CA LEU A 105 -0.65 -24.17 0.43
C LEU A 105 -1.33 -25.43 -0.09
N GLY A 106 -2.38 -25.89 0.59
CA GLY A 106 -3.09 -27.12 0.22
C GLY A 106 -3.84 -27.06 -1.11
N GLU A 107 -3.91 -25.90 -1.76
CA GLU A 107 -4.42 -25.73 -3.14
C GLU A 107 -3.33 -25.96 -4.18
N LEU A 108 -2.05 -25.90 -3.79
CA LEU A 108 -0.91 -26.01 -4.70
C LEU A 108 -0.05 -27.24 -4.42
N LEU A 109 0.07 -27.65 -3.16
CA LEU A 109 0.95 -28.73 -2.73
C LEU A 109 0.17 -29.75 -1.91
N GLU A 110 0.54 -31.02 -2.07
CA GLU A 110 0.13 -32.07 -1.14
C GLU A 110 0.96 -31.92 0.14
N VAL A 111 0.30 -31.53 1.23
CA VAL A 111 0.90 -31.24 2.53
C VAL A 111 0.04 -31.77 3.66
N GLU A 112 0.66 -31.95 4.84
CA GLU A 112 -0.01 -32.33 6.08
C GLU A 112 -1.14 -31.35 6.43
N ALA A 113 -2.16 -31.83 7.14
CA ALA A 113 -3.38 -31.06 7.40
C ALA A 113 -3.12 -29.73 8.13
N ASP A 114 -2.13 -29.70 9.03
CA ASP A 114 -1.69 -28.54 9.80
C ASP A 114 -0.79 -27.57 8.99
N LYS A 115 -0.33 -27.96 7.80
CA LYS A 115 0.50 -27.14 6.89
C LYS A 115 -0.26 -26.63 5.67
N ARG A 116 -1.58 -26.88 5.59
CA ARG A 116 -2.42 -26.45 4.46
C ARG A 116 -2.55 -24.93 4.34
N GLU A 117 -2.38 -24.19 5.43
CA GLU A 117 -2.47 -22.74 5.46
C GLU A 117 -1.21 -22.12 6.07
N PHE A 118 -0.67 -21.10 5.40
CA PHE A 118 0.42 -20.28 5.92
C PHE A 118 -0.06 -18.85 6.10
N ASN A 119 -0.01 -18.35 7.34
CA ASN A 119 -0.49 -17.03 7.68
C ASN A 119 0.68 -16.08 7.91
N PHE A 120 0.58 -14.88 7.38
CA PHE A 120 1.57 -13.82 7.59
C PHE A 120 0.89 -12.46 7.57
N SER A 121 1.57 -11.44 8.07
CA SER A 121 1.08 -10.06 8.01
C SER A 121 2.11 -9.12 7.39
N PHE A 122 1.62 -8.09 6.73
CA PHE A 122 2.43 -6.98 6.22
C PHE A 122 1.69 -5.66 6.49
N GLN A 123 2.43 -4.56 6.53
CA GLN A 123 1.90 -3.22 6.72
C GLN A 123 2.22 -2.35 5.51
N THR A 124 1.29 -1.51 5.10
CA THR A 124 1.56 -0.50 4.08
C THR A 124 2.17 0.75 4.70
N LEU A 125 3.08 1.40 3.95
CA LEU A 125 3.70 2.66 4.36
C LEU A 125 2.64 3.67 4.82
N PRO A 126 2.79 4.27 6.01
CA PRO A 126 1.98 5.41 6.41
C PRO A 126 2.26 6.60 5.49
N GLN A 127 1.21 7.29 5.05
CA GLN A 127 1.37 8.47 4.23
C GLN A 127 1.94 9.61 5.09
N ASN A 128 2.99 10.26 4.62
CA ASN A 128 3.56 11.45 5.23
C ASN A 128 4.12 12.38 4.14
N TYR A 129 4.40 13.63 4.49
CA TYR A 129 4.96 14.60 3.58
C TYR A 129 6.03 15.48 4.24
N GLU A 130 6.90 16.04 3.41
CA GLU A 130 7.92 17.02 3.81
C GLU A 130 7.90 18.19 2.83
N LEU A 131 7.78 19.42 3.35
CA LEU A 131 7.97 20.63 2.56
C LEU A 131 9.41 21.13 2.72
N ARG A 132 10.15 21.20 1.62
CA ARG A 132 11.50 21.78 1.56
C ARG A 132 11.49 23.08 0.79
N LEU A 133 11.79 24.19 1.46
CA LEU A 133 11.91 25.49 0.81
C LEU A 133 13.35 25.70 0.31
N ALA A 134 13.49 26.10 -0.95
CA ALA A 134 14.77 26.47 -1.56
C ALA A 134 15.22 27.90 -1.19
N GLY A 135 14.32 28.69 -0.60
CA GLY A 135 14.56 30.09 -0.23
C GLY A 135 13.93 31.09 -1.20
N MET A 136 14.12 32.37 -0.90
CA MET A 136 13.61 33.47 -1.73
C MET A 136 14.65 33.90 -2.75
N GLU A 137 14.21 34.08 -3.99
CA GLU A 137 15.01 34.59 -5.09
C GLU A 137 14.34 35.84 -5.69
N VAL A 138 15.15 36.78 -6.15
CA VAL A 138 14.63 37.95 -6.88
C VAL A 138 14.08 37.46 -8.22
N PHE A 139 12.83 37.81 -8.53
CA PHE A 139 12.16 37.35 -9.73
C PHE A 139 12.79 37.93 -11.01
N ASP A 140 13.16 39.22 -10.96
CA ASP A 140 13.84 39.93 -12.05
C ASP A 140 14.96 40.80 -11.45
N PRO A 141 16.24 40.59 -11.82
CA PRO A 141 17.34 41.42 -11.33
C PRO A 141 17.20 42.92 -11.61
N LYS A 142 16.33 43.31 -12.56
CA LYS A 142 16.01 44.71 -12.88
C LYS A 142 14.83 45.27 -12.08
N ASP A 143 14.05 44.41 -11.43
CA ASP A 143 12.88 44.75 -10.62
C ASP A 143 12.92 43.98 -9.28
N LEU A 144 13.57 44.60 -8.29
CA LEU A 144 13.75 44.04 -6.96
C LEU A 144 12.46 44.01 -6.12
N SER A 145 11.33 44.51 -6.65
CA SER A 145 10.05 44.54 -5.92
C SER A 145 9.35 43.18 -5.89
N ARG A 146 9.76 42.24 -6.75
CA ARG A 146 9.18 40.91 -6.85
C ARG A 146 10.17 39.84 -6.44
N VAL A 147 9.76 39.02 -5.48
CA VAL A 147 10.50 37.84 -5.01
C VAL A 147 9.70 36.58 -5.27
N ARG A 148 10.39 35.48 -5.55
CA ARG A 148 9.83 34.14 -5.68
C ARG A 148 10.32 33.30 -4.52
N LEU A 149 9.40 32.64 -3.82
CA LEU A 149 9.73 31.55 -2.92
C LEU A 149 9.51 30.24 -3.67
N SER A 150 10.52 29.38 -3.72
CA SER A 150 10.42 28.06 -4.35
C SER A 150 10.66 26.96 -3.32
N GLY A 151 10.12 25.78 -3.60
CA GLY A 151 10.26 24.61 -2.74
C GLY A 151 9.77 23.35 -3.44
N VAL A 152 9.88 22.22 -2.74
CA VAL A 152 9.47 20.89 -3.18
C VAL A 152 8.67 20.23 -2.07
N VAL A 153 7.57 19.56 -2.43
CA VAL A 153 6.82 18.68 -1.52
C VAL A 153 7.24 17.25 -1.82
N LEU A 154 7.73 16.54 -0.81
CA LEU A 154 8.07 15.13 -0.89
C LEU A 154 7.00 14.32 -0.20
N THR A 155 6.55 13.22 -0.79
CA THR A 155 5.59 12.29 -0.16
C THR A 155 6.23 10.93 0.13
N ALA A 156 5.79 10.29 1.21
CA ALA A 156 6.32 8.99 1.64
C ALA A 156 6.00 7.86 0.66
N ASP A 157 4.87 7.97 -0.02
CA ASP A 157 4.40 7.09 -1.08
C ASP A 157 3.61 7.92 -2.10
N TYR A 158 3.17 7.31 -3.19
CA TYR A 158 2.37 7.95 -4.22
C TYR A 158 1.19 8.74 -3.63
N THR A 159 0.97 9.94 -4.14
CA THR A 159 -0.19 10.78 -3.86
C THR A 159 -0.66 11.40 -5.17
N ASP A 160 -1.96 11.49 -5.37
CA ASP A 160 -2.50 12.14 -6.55
C ASP A 160 -2.13 13.63 -6.55
N GLU A 161 -1.79 14.15 -7.73
CA GLU A 161 -1.33 15.53 -7.92
C GLU A 161 -2.35 16.53 -7.35
N GLU A 162 -3.65 16.30 -7.56
CA GLU A 162 -4.72 17.14 -7.04
C GLU A 162 -4.74 17.21 -5.50
N ASP A 163 -4.38 16.14 -4.81
CA ASP A 163 -4.34 16.11 -3.36
C ASP A 163 -3.09 16.84 -2.84
N ILE A 164 -1.96 16.72 -3.54
CA ILE A 164 -0.74 17.51 -3.25
C ILE A 164 -1.05 19.00 -3.39
N GLU A 165 -1.75 19.41 -4.46
CA GLU A 165 -2.07 20.83 -4.69
C GLU A 165 -2.98 21.42 -3.61
N LYS A 166 -3.86 20.60 -3.01
CA LYS A 166 -4.73 21.02 -1.90
C LYS A 166 -4.00 21.10 -0.54
N MET A 167 -2.82 20.50 -0.42
CA MET A 167 -2.07 20.48 0.85
C MET A 167 -1.38 21.81 1.16
N LEU A 168 -1.13 22.67 0.17
CA LEU A 168 -0.46 23.94 0.36
C LEU A 168 -1.34 25.12 -0.02
N SER A 169 -1.28 26.16 0.81
CA SER A 169 -1.76 27.49 0.49
C SER A 169 -0.68 28.51 0.86
N ALA A 170 -0.68 29.64 0.18
CA ALA A 170 0.19 30.76 0.50
C ALA A 170 -0.64 32.03 0.66
N GLU A 171 -0.32 32.84 1.66
CA GLU A 171 -1.03 34.08 1.96
C GLU A 171 -0.02 35.19 2.27
N GLN A 172 -0.33 36.39 1.81
CA GLN A 172 0.40 37.62 2.13
C GLN A 172 -0.63 38.74 2.26
N PRO A 173 -0.40 39.75 3.10
CA PRO A 173 -1.36 40.15 4.14
C PRO A 173 -2.84 40.10 3.68
N GLY A 174 -3.55 39.01 4.01
CA GLY A 174 -4.98 38.84 3.68
C GLY A 174 -5.30 38.42 2.25
N GLN A 175 -4.30 38.33 1.37
CA GLN A 175 -4.42 37.92 -0.03
C GLN A 175 -3.82 36.53 -0.22
N THR A 176 -4.65 35.59 -0.68
CA THR A 176 -4.17 34.27 -1.12
C THR A 176 -3.33 34.44 -2.37
N LEU A 177 -2.11 33.91 -2.32
CA LEU A 177 -1.18 33.89 -3.44
C LEU A 177 -1.44 32.65 -4.31
N ARG A 178 -1.28 32.81 -5.63
CA ARG A 178 -1.34 31.68 -6.56
C ARG A 178 -0.06 30.86 -6.45
N LEU A 179 -0.21 29.58 -6.15
CA LEU A 179 0.88 28.60 -6.27
C LEU A 179 1.00 28.10 -7.72
N SER A 180 2.22 27.82 -8.15
CA SER A 180 2.52 27.21 -9.44
C SER A 180 3.22 25.88 -9.20
N TRP A 181 2.67 24.80 -9.76
CA TRP A 181 3.15 23.44 -9.57
C TRP A 181 3.89 22.92 -10.80
N GLN A 182 4.85 22.03 -10.57
CA GLN A 182 5.55 21.28 -11.60
C GLN A 182 5.68 19.84 -11.11
N HIS A 183 4.83 18.95 -11.61
CA HIS A 183 4.84 17.53 -11.23
C HIS A 183 5.83 16.75 -12.09
N ARG A 184 6.57 15.83 -11.48
CA ARG A 184 7.48 14.94 -12.21
C ARG A 184 6.87 13.53 -12.29
N PRO A 185 6.47 13.06 -13.50
CA PRO A 185 5.88 11.74 -13.64
C PRO A 185 6.82 10.65 -13.09
N GLY A 186 6.29 9.79 -12.21
CA GLY A 186 7.00 8.62 -11.70
C GLY A 186 7.98 8.88 -10.55
N LYS A 187 7.95 10.07 -9.92
CA LYS A 187 8.66 10.36 -8.66
C LYS A 187 7.69 10.86 -7.60
N ASN A 188 8.05 10.64 -6.33
CA ASN A 188 7.35 11.20 -5.17
C ASN A 188 7.79 12.66 -4.92
N GLU A 189 7.86 13.48 -5.98
CA GLU A 189 8.36 14.87 -6.01
C GLU A 189 7.48 15.79 -6.88
#